data_AF-A0A1W9URH7-F1
#
_entry.id   AF-A0A1W9URH7-F1
#
_cell.length_a   1.000
_cell.length_b   1.000
_cell.length_c   1.000
_cell.angle_alpha   90.00
_cell.angle_beta   90.00
_cell.angle_gamma   90.00
#
_symmetry.space_group_name_H-M   'P 1'
#
loop_
_entity.id
_entity.type
_entity.pdbx_description
1 polymer ?
#
loop_
_entity_poly.entity_id
_entity_poly.type
_entity_poly.pdbx_seq_one_letter_code
_entity_poly.pdbx_strand_id
1 'polypeptide(L)'
;MIQRKTQNPDYWGDEFVITPDDLQYLSTLLVEDELPRSAAELGRVLILYRCQQEEMLIERAMSKGIPYQPKRSYKEGEEVVFPAMDYRVGKVVGTRPGRNPEYGAFQVIQVEFETGKKREFASELTAEHPLNHEPQASVVEDADLHSPEELVEMYGAQVVEKLEQGLESEPDFTRLAGKWFPKDLLVEIHVGHLNLAEAVLDMASGGPLPTEDLLGDLELPEEITPQLRIFSLNYALQEDERFDEVGPAGEVLWFLRRLEPAAVQSAPLYLQYEPLEYDPALLTSEMQALEQQLDDEWSDIDGADKAPGPIMVVLTYPHWKSGTLPLSKQLACLFPTGRTRRIRFTFVDGDTGEEMPGWVVRERRYVCGLEEWYEKHDVLVGTCLELERGEKPGTVIVRPRSRRPRREWVRVALPIGGRLTFETRKQLIACDYDELMIVVEENPQAVEEIWSSVREQGLPLSHLISEIFPELAKLSPQGTVHAAALYSAVNVITRTPPGPLLAELVVGDTYAPVGDNYWVLRTTSDGF
;
A
#
# COMPACT_ATOMS: atom_id res chain seq x y z
N MET A 1 -43.59 -14.63 15.92
CA MET A 1 -42.34 -13.89 15.72
C MET A 1 -42.01 -13.88 14.23
N ILE A 2 -41.85 -12.70 13.65
CA ILE A 2 -41.26 -12.51 12.31
C ILE A 2 -39.74 -12.52 12.56
N GLN A 3 -39.05 -13.58 12.13
CA GLN A 3 -37.59 -13.64 12.20
C GLN A 3 -36.99 -12.96 10.97
N ARG A 4 -36.18 -11.92 11.19
CA ARG A 4 -35.41 -11.24 10.15
C ARG A 4 -33.96 -11.74 10.21
N LYS A 5 -33.49 -12.41 9.15
CA LYS A 5 -32.11 -12.89 9.02
C LYS A 5 -31.11 -11.75 9.04
N THR A 6 -31.44 -10.61 8.44
CA THR A 6 -30.56 -9.44 8.40
C THR A 6 -30.28 -8.85 9.80
N GLN A 7 -31.10 -9.20 10.79
CA GLN A 7 -30.95 -8.79 12.19
C GLN A 7 -30.14 -9.82 13.01
N ASN A 8 -29.77 -10.97 12.43
CA ASN A 8 -28.89 -11.96 13.06
C ASN A 8 -27.42 -11.63 12.74
N PRO A 9 -26.55 -11.41 13.74
CA PRO A 9 -25.11 -11.20 13.49
C PRO A 9 -24.44 -12.32 12.69
N ASP A 10 -24.81 -13.57 12.92
CA ASP A 10 -24.21 -14.74 12.25
C ASP A 10 -24.46 -14.73 10.73
N TYR A 11 -25.54 -14.07 10.30
CA TYR A 11 -25.88 -13.95 8.89
C TYR A 11 -24.80 -13.18 8.13
N TRP A 12 -24.38 -12.01 8.62
CA TRP A 12 -23.37 -11.18 7.95
C TRP A 12 -21.95 -11.76 8.05
N GLY A 13 -21.71 -12.59 9.07
CA GLY A 13 -20.50 -13.36 9.30
C GLY A 13 -20.32 -14.51 8.31
N ASP A 14 -20.63 -15.75 8.70
CA ASP A 14 -20.28 -16.93 7.88
C ASP A 14 -21.30 -17.23 6.77
N GLU A 15 -22.56 -16.82 6.93
CA GLU A 15 -23.64 -17.20 6.00
C GLU A 15 -23.74 -16.27 4.78
N PHE A 16 -23.30 -15.03 4.90
CA PHE A 16 -23.43 -14.03 3.84
C PHE A 16 -22.45 -14.32 2.70
N VAL A 17 -23.01 -14.49 1.50
CA VAL A 17 -22.27 -14.72 0.26
C VAL A 17 -22.84 -13.79 -0.80
N ILE A 18 -21.95 -13.21 -1.61
CA ILE A 18 -22.35 -12.42 -2.79
C ILE A 18 -22.93 -13.36 -3.83
N THR A 19 -24.16 -13.07 -4.23
CA THR A 19 -24.90 -13.86 -5.22
C THR A 19 -24.88 -13.16 -6.59
N PRO A 20 -25.08 -13.88 -7.70
CA PRO A 20 -25.19 -13.27 -9.03
C PRO A 20 -26.31 -12.22 -9.12
N ASP A 21 -27.41 -12.41 -8.39
CA ASP A 21 -28.51 -11.44 -8.33
C ASP A 21 -28.08 -10.11 -7.66
N ASP A 22 -27.18 -10.16 -6.68
CA ASP A 22 -26.61 -8.95 -6.06
C ASP A 22 -25.76 -8.18 -7.07
N LEU A 23 -24.91 -8.89 -7.80
CA LEU A 23 -24.03 -8.29 -8.82
C LEU A 23 -24.84 -7.70 -9.97
N GLN A 24 -25.91 -8.38 -10.40
CA GLN A 24 -26.83 -7.85 -11.39
C GLN A 24 -27.56 -6.60 -10.90
N TYR A 25 -27.99 -6.58 -9.64
CA TYR A 25 -28.62 -5.41 -9.03
C TYR A 25 -27.64 -4.22 -8.97
N LEU A 26 -26.42 -4.43 -8.48
CA LEU A 26 -25.40 -3.40 -8.41
C LEU A 26 -24.97 -2.91 -9.81
N SER A 27 -24.89 -3.82 -10.79
CA SER A 27 -24.66 -3.44 -12.19
C SER A 27 -25.76 -2.49 -12.67
N THR A 28 -27.03 -2.85 -12.45
CA THR A 28 -28.19 -2.05 -12.87
C THR A 28 -28.16 -0.67 -12.22
N LEU A 29 -27.87 -0.59 -10.93
CA LEU A 29 -27.71 0.69 -10.21
C LEU A 29 -26.62 1.57 -10.84
N LEU A 30 -25.46 1.00 -11.13
CA LEU A 30 -24.35 1.75 -11.74
C LEU A 30 -24.70 2.24 -13.15
N VAL A 31 -25.48 1.46 -13.91
CA VAL A 31 -26.01 1.87 -15.22
C VAL A 31 -26.95 3.06 -15.07
N GLU A 32 -27.95 2.94 -14.19
CA GLU A 32 -29.00 3.95 -14.04
C GLU A 32 -28.44 5.30 -13.55
N ASP A 33 -27.46 5.25 -12.66
CA ASP A 33 -26.83 6.45 -12.11
C ASP A 33 -25.70 7.01 -12.99
N GLU A 34 -25.23 6.25 -13.99
CA GLU A 34 -24.02 6.52 -14.78
C GLU A 34 -22.81 6.94 -13.92
N LEU A 35 -22.69 6.35 -12.72
CA LEU A 35 -21.77 6.80 -11.69
C LEU A 35 -20.91 5.65 -11.18
N PRO A 36 -19.58 5.67 -11.41
CA PRO A 36 -18.65 4.75 -10.76
C PRO A 36 -18.63 4.97 -9.24
N ARG A 37 -18.77 3.87 -8.48
CA ARG A 37 -18.88 3.90 -7.01
C ARG A 37 -17.82 3.04 -6.34
N SER A 38 -17.42 3.41 -5.14
CA SER A 38 -16.52 2.63 -4.30
C SER A 38 -17.19 1.36 -3.77
N ALA A 39 -16.39 0.36 -3.38
CA ALA A 39 -16.91 -0.85 -2.75
C ALA A 39 -17.67 -0.53 -1.45
N ALA A 40 -17.27 0.50 -0.70
CA ALA A 40 -17.97 0.98 0.48
C ALA A 40 -19.39 1.49 0.17
N GLU A 41 -19.53 2.30 -0.88
CA GLU A 41 -20.83 2.79 -1.32
C GLU A 41 -21.72 1.67 -1.83
N LEU A 42 -21.17 0.75 -2.63
CA LEU A 42 -21.89 -0.42 -3.14
C LEU A 42 -22.29 -1.38 -2.02
N GLY A 43 -21.42 -1.60 -1.03
CA GLY A 43 -21.71 -2.41 0.15
C GLY A 43 -22.86 -1.84 0.97
N ARG A 44 -22.90 -0.51 1.16
CA ARG A 44 -24.04 0.17 1.80
C ARG A 44 -25.34 -0.09 1.05
N VAL A 45 -25.33 0.08 -0.28
CA VAL A 45 -26.52 -0.13 -1.11
C VAL A 45 -26.95 -1.60 -1.10
N LEU A 46 -26.00 -2.53 -1.08
CA LEU A 46 -26.29 -3.96 -1.02
C LEU A 46 -26.96 -4.36 0.30
N ILE A 47 -26.50 -3.83 1.44
CA ILE A 47 -27.13 -4.09 2.75
C ILE A 47 -28.58 -3.60 2.73
N LEU A 48 -28.81 -2.37 2.27
CA LEU A 48 -30.15 -1.80 2.11
C LEU A 48 -31.05 -2.67 1.22
N TYR A 49 -30.51 -3.12 0.09
CA TYR A 49 -31.22 -4.00 -0.85
C TYR A 49 -31.60 -5.33 -0.19
N ARG A 50 -30.69 -5.96 0.56
CA ARG A 50 -30.96 -7.22 1.28
C ARG A 50 -32.06 -7.06 2.33
N CYS A 51 -32.05 -5.96 3.10
CA CYS A 51 -33.12 -5.65 4.04
C CYS A 51 -34.48 -5.46 3.34
N GLN A 52 -34.49 -4.76 2.20
CA GLN A 52 -35.72 -4.57 1.41
C GLN A 52 -36.24 -5.87 0.80
N GLN A 53 -35.36 -6.72 0.27
CA GLN A 53 -35.72 -8.05 -0.25
C GLN A 53 -36.33 -8.92 0.85
N GLU A 54 -35.74 -8.90 2.05
CA GLU A 54 -36.29 -9.61 3.20
C GLU A 54 -37.70 -9.11 3.58
N GLU A 55 -37.90 -7.78 3.65
CA GLU A 55 -39.21 -7.23 4.00
C GLU A 55 -40.27 -7.58 2.93
N MET A 56 -39.93 -7.46 1.64
CA MET A 56 -40.80 -7.87 0.54
C MET A 56 -41.15 -9.37 0.58
N LEU A 57 -40.19 -10.22 0.93
CA LEU A 57 -40.42 -11.66 1.11
C LEU A 57 -41.39 -11.93 2.26
N ILE A 58 -41.21 -11.24 3.39
CA ILE A 58 -42.09 -11.34 4.55
C ILE A 58 -43.50 -10.90 4.19
N GLU A 59 -43.67 -9.71 3.61
CA GLU A 59 -44.97 -9.17 3.20
C GLU A 59 -45.69 -10.11 2.22
N ARG A 60 -44.97 -10.58 1.19
CA ARG A 60 -45.52 -11.49 0.19
C ARG A 60 -45.91 -12.83 0.80
N ALA A 61 -45.10 -13.38 1.71
CA ALA A 61 -45.44 -14.62 2.39
C ALA A 61 -46.67 -14.45 3.29
N MET A 62 -46.73 -13.36 4.06
CA MET A 62 -47.87 -13.06 4.93
C MET A 62 -49.17 -12.79 4.16
N SER A 63 -49.09 -12.34 2.90
CA SER A 63 -50.25 -12.20 2.03
C SER A 63 -50.85 -13.54 1.58
N LYS A 64 -50.06 -14.63 1.58
CA LYS A 64 -50.48 -15.95 1.09
C LYS A 64 -51.19 -16.81 2.13
N GLY A 65 -50.94 -16.59 3.43
CA GLY A 65 -51.53 -17.45 4.44
C GLY A 65 -51.26 -16.98 5.86
N ILE A 66 -51.79 -17.73 6.82
CA ILE A 66 -51.70 -17.38 8.23
C ILE A 66 -50.33 -17.87 8.77
N PRO A 67 -49.60 -17.07 9.56
CA PRO A 67 -48.35 -17.51 10.16
C PRO A 67 -48.57 -18.70 11.10
N TYR A 68 -47.69 -19.68 10.98
CA TYR A 68 -47.68 -20.88 11.81
C TYR A 68 -47.36 -20.53 13.27
N GLN A 69 -48.26 -20.93 14.16
CA GLN A 69 -48.12 -20.87 15.59
C GLN A 69 -48.63 -22.19 16.17
N PRO A 70 -47.80 -22.95 16.92
CA PRO A 70 -48.20 -24.22 17.50
C PRO A 70 -49.48 -24.18 18.36
N LYS A 71 -49.85 -23.04 18.95
CA LYS A 71 -51.09 -22.87 19.73
C LYS A 71 -52.35 -22.82 18.87
N ARG A 72 -52.25 -22.50 17.58
CA ARG A 72 -53.39 -22.33 16.68
C ARG A 72 -53.90 -23.67 16.18
N SER A 73 -55.16 -23.69 15.77
CA SER A 73 -55.76 -24.80 15.02
C SER A 73 -55.74 -24.48 13.53
N TYR A 74 -55.55 -25.51 12.72
CA TYR A 74 -55.48 -25.40 11.26
C TYR A 74 -56.34 -26.47 10.61
N LYS A 75 -56.99 -26.14 9.50
CA LYS A 75 -57.88 -27.06 8.77
C LYS A 75 -57.21 -27.60 7.52
N GLU A 76 -57.63 -28.80 7.11
CA GLU A 76 -57.22 -29.36 5.81
C GLU A 76 -57.63 -28.39 4.68
N GLY A 77 -56.67 -28.11 3.80
CA GLY A 77 -56.81 -27.15 2.70
C GLY A 77 -56.29 -25.75 2.99
N GLU A 78 -55.95 -25.42 4.24
CA GLU A 78 -55.47 -24.10 4.65
C GLU A 78 -54.00 -23.87 4.29
N GLU A 79 -53.68 -22.65 3.86
CA GLU A 79 -52.29 -22.22 3.58
C GLU A 79 -51.68 -21.58 4.82
N VAL A 80 -50.53 -22.12 5.22
CA VAL A 80 -49.83 -21.74 6.44
C VAL A 80 -48.40 -21.33 6.09
N VAL A 81 -47.98 -20.19 6.61
CA VAL A 81 -46.64 -19.62 6.41
C VAL A 81 -45.76 -20.01 7.58
N PHE A 82 -44.54 -20.49 7.35
CA PHE A 82 -43.63 -20.95 8.41
C PHE A 82 -42.47 -19.97 8.62
N PRO A 83 -42.54 -19.03 9.60
CA PRO A 83 -41.48 -18.02 9.81
C PRO A 83 -40.12 -18.64 10.11
N ALA A 84 -40.06 -19.69 10.93
CA ALA A 84 -38.83 -20.39 11.29
C ALA A 84 -38.26 -21.28 10.16
N MET A 85 -38.88 -21.29 8.99
CA MET A 85 -38.43 -22.03 7.81
C MET A 85 -38.37 -21.12 6.58
N ASP A 86 -37.77 -19.93 6.75
CA ASP A 86 -37.59 -18.95 5.68
C ASP A 86 -38.92 -18.53 5.02
N TYR A 87 -39.97 -18.37 5.83
CA TYR A 87 -41.31 -17.98 5.38
C TYR A 87 -41.92 -18.89 4.30
N ARG A 88 -41.50 -20.16 4.25
CA ARG A 88 -42.08 -21.13 3.32
C ARG A 88 -43.58 -21.28 3.55
N VAL A 89 -44.31 -21.29 2.44
CA VAL A 89 -45.76 -21.55 2.43
C VAL A 89 -46.00 -23.04 2.22
N GLY A 90 -46.88 -23.60 3.03
CA GLY A 90 -47.30 -24.99 2.91
C GLY A 90 -48.80 -25.13 3.09
N LYS A 91 -49.38 -26.15 2.46
CA LYS A 91 -50.81 -26.46 2.55
C LYS A 91 -51.05 -27.62 3.51
N VAL A 92 -52.01 -27.47 4.42
CA VAL A 92 -52.40 -28.54 5.33
C VAL A 92 -53.13 -29.63 4.55
N VAL A 93 -52.60 -30.86 4.57
CA VAL A 93 -53.12 -32.02 3.84
C VAL A 93 -53.68 -33.12 4.74
N GLY A 94 -53.49 -33.00 6.05
CA GLY A 94 -54.04 -33.95 7.02
C GLY A 94 -53.91 -33.44 8.45
N THR A 95 -54.81 -33.84 9.33
CA THR A 95 -54.71 -33.60 10.78
C THR A 95 -54.89 -34.90 11.56
N ARG A 96 -54.11 -35.08 12.63
CA ARG A 96 -54.20 -36.26 13.51
C ARG A 96 -53.93 -35.90 14.97
N PRO A 97 -54.45 -36.65 15.95
CA PRO A 97 -54.12 -36.42 17.36
C PRO A 97 -52.64 -36.73 17.64
N GLY A 98 -51.96 -35.81 18.31
CA GLY A 98 -50.62 -35.99 18.86
C GLY A 98 -50.65 -36.81 20.14
N ARG A 99 -49.57 -37.57 20.40
CA ARG A 99 -49.37 -38.30 21.65
C ARG A 99 -47.98 -38.02 22.17
N ASN A 100 -47.89 -37.19 23.21
CA ASN A 100 -46.65 -37.02 23.97
C ASN A 100 -47.00 -36.98 25.48
N PRO A 101 -46.41 -37.88 26.30
CA PRO A 101 -46.64 -37.91 27.75
C PRO A 101 -46.29 -36.59 28.47
N GLU A 102 -45.34 -35.81 27.94
CA GLU A 102 -44.83 -34.59 28.58
C GLU A 102 -45.65 -33.34 28.26
N TYR A 103 -46.22 -33.24 27.05
CA TYR A 103 -46.87 -32.02 26.55
C TYR A 103 -48.41 -32.08 26.52
N GLY A 104 -49.01 -33.17 27.01
CA GLY A 104 -50.46 -33.33 27.06
C GLY A 104 -51.11 -33.60 25.69
N ALA A 105 -52.39 -33.24 25.56
CA ALA A 105 -53.13 -33.40 24.32
C ALA A 105 -52.87 -32.23 23.36
N PHE A 106 -52.46 -32.54 22.13
CA PHE A 106 -52.27 -31.59 21.04
C PHE A 106 -52.61 -32.27 19.72
N GLN A 107 -52.72 -31.52 18.63
CA GLN A 107 -52.90 -32.04 17.29
C GLN A 107 -51.60 -31.97 16.48
N VAL A 108 -51.49 -32.79 15.44
CA VAL A 108 -50.39 -32.77 14.47
C VAL A 108 -51.00 -32.51 13.10
N ILE A 109 -50.58 -31.43 12.47
CA ILE A 109 -50.90 -31.14 11.08
C ILE A 109 -49.81 -31.69 10.17
N GLN A 110 -50.22 -32.32 9.08
CA GLN A 110 -49.34 -32.69 7.98
C GLN A 110 -49.42 -31.59 6.91
N VAL A 111 -48.27 -31.03 6.56
CA VAL A 111 -48.17 -29.90 5.63
C VAL A 111 -47.34 -30.31 4.42
N GLU A 112 -47.90 -30.10 3.24
CA GLU A 112 -47.25 -30.28 1.96
C GLU A 112 -46.72 -28.94 1.45
N PHE A 113 -45.41 -28.89 1.19
CA PHE A 113 -44.75 -27.72 0.60
C PHE A 113 -44.71 -27.82 -0.92
N GLU A 114 -44.46 -26.72 -1.63
CA GLU A 114 -44.38 -26.66 -3.11
C GLU A 114 -43.40 -27.69 -3.71
N THR A 115 -42.39 -28.12 -2.95
CA THR A 115 -41.42 -29.18 -3.34
C THR A 115 -41.98 -30.61 -3.30
N GLY A 116 -43.26 -30.79 -2.94
CA GLY A 116 -43.91 -32.10 -2.73
C GLY A 116 -43.47 -32.82 -1.44
N LYS A 117 -42.54 -32.24 -0.67
CA LYS A 117 -42.15 -32.78 0.64
C LYS A 117 -43.25 -32.52 1.66
N LYS A 118 -43.62 -33.57 2.39
CA LYS A 118 -44.56 -33.51 3.50
C LYS A 118 -43.80 -33.48 4.82
N ARG A 119 -44.16 -32.57 5.72
CA ARG A 119 -43.64 -32.51 7.10
C ARG A 119 -44.80 -32.41 8.09
N GLU A 120 -44.54 -32.82 9.32
CA GLU A 120 -45.52 -32.78 10.40
C GLU A 120 -45.16 -31.66 11.38
N PHE A 121 -46.18 -30.93 11.83
CA PHE A 121 -46.05 -29.80 12.75
C PHE A 121 -47.12 -29.89 13.84
N ALA A 122 -46.82 -29.42 15.05
CA ALA A 122 -47.76 -29.42 16.16
C ALA A 122 -48.79 -28.28 16.03
N SER A 123 -50.05 -28.55 16.34
CA SER A 123 -51.13 -27.57 16.41
C SER A 123 -51.91 -27.77 17.70
N GLU A 124 -52.61 -26.75 18.17
CA GLU A 124 -53.32 -26.76 19.46
C GLU A 124 -52.42 -27.16 20.65
N LEU A 125 -51.12 -26.85 20.57
CA LEU A 125 -50.15 -27.12 21.64
C LEU A 125 -50.34 -26.10 22.78
N THR A 126 -50.70 -26.60 23.96
CA THR A 126 -50.91 -25.78 25.18
C THR A 126 -49.63 -25.45 25.93
N ALA A 127 -48.54 -26.20 25.68
CA ALA A 127 -47.25 -25.93 26.28
C ALA A 127 -46.64 -24.61 25.76
N GLU A 128 -45.80 -23.96 26.59
CA GLU A 128 -45.06 -22.78 26.16
C GLU A 128 -44.17 -23.10 24.96
N HIS A 129 -44.20 -22.23 23.95
CA HIS A 129 -43.41 -22.38 22.75
C HIS A 129 -43.00 -21.00 22.24
N PRO A 130 -41.73 -20.78 21.85
CA PRO A 130 -41.24 -19.47 21.38
C PRO A 130 -42.09 -18.85 20.26
N LEU A 131 -42.58 -19.67 19.32
CA LEU A 131 -43.47 -19.24 18.23
C LEU A 131 -44.90 -18.82 18.66
N ASN A 132 -45.34 -19.13 19.88
CA ASN A 132 -46.70 -18.84 20.37
C ASN A 132 -46.85 -17.45 20.98
N HIS A 133 -45.76 -16.74 21.24
CA HIS A 133 -45.80 -15.36 21.69
C HIS A 133 -46.29 -14.47 20.52
N GLU A 134 -47.45 -13.84 20.69
CA GLU A 134 -47.87 -12.74 19.83
C GLU A 134 -47.09 -11.50 20.25
N PRO A 135 -46.54 -10.71 19.30
CA PRO A 135 -46.12 -9.36 19.65
C PRO A 135 -47.39 -8.66 20.11
N GLN A 136 -47.40 -8.16 21.35
CA GLN A 136 -48.48 -7.27 21.75
C GLN A 136 -48.50 -6.13 20.73
N ALA A 137 -49.66 -5.92 20.12
CA ALA A 137 -49.90 -4.78 19.24
C ALA A 137 -49.81 -3.50 20.09
N SER A 138 -48.59 -3.09 20.37
CA SER A 138 -48.18 -1.83 20.93
C SER A 138 -47.27 -1.21 19.89
N VAL A 139 -47.56 0.05 19.58
CA VAL A 139 -46.91 0.94 18.61
C VAL A 139 -45.47 1.29 19.05
N VAL A 140 -44.68 0.32 19.54
CA VAL A 140 -43.44 0.54 20.31
C VAL A 140 -42.28 -0.43 19.96
N GLU A 141 -42.39 -1.37 19.02
CA GLU A 141 -41.28 -2.30 18.68
C GLU A 141 -40.57 -2.02 17.34
N ASP A 142 -40.37 -0.74 17.00
CA ASP A 142 -39.23 -0.35 16.14
C ASP A 142 -37.93 -0.17 16.96
N ALA A 143 -37.99 -0.26 18.30
CA ALA A 143 -36.88 0.16 19.18
C ALA A 143 -35.76 -0.88 19.39
N ASP A 144 -35.98 -2.16 19.09
CA ASP A 144 -34.99 -3.25 19.28
C ASP A 144 -34.45 -3.82 17.96
N LEU A 145 -34.94 -3.33 16.82
CA LEU A 145 -34.45 -3.73 15.50
C LEU A 145 -33.48 -2.67 15.01
N HIS A 146 -32.34 -3.13 14.51
CA HIS A 146 -31.39 -2.22 13.90
C HIS A 146 -31.94 -1.68 12.60
N SER A 147 -31.89 -0.36 12.43
CA SER A 147 -32.19 0.25 11.14
C SER A 147 -31.20 -0.26 10.07
N PRO A 148 -31.56 -0.27 8.79
CA PRO A 148 -30.62 -0.63 7.73
C PRO A 148 -29.33 0.20 7.78
N GLU A 149 -29.41 1.47 8.16
CA GLU A 149 -28.27 2.35 8.39
C GLU A 149 -27.38 1.86 9.55
N GLU A 150 -27.95 1.43 10.66
CA GLU A 150 -27.20 0.84 11.78
C GLU A 150 -26.53 -0.50 11.39
N LEU A 151 -27.19 -1.31 10.56
CA LEU A 151 -26.59 -2.54 10.02
C LEU A 151 -25.38 -2.24 9.11
N VAL A 152 -25.42 -1.14 8.35
CA VAL A 152 -24.27 -0.68 7.55
C VAL A 152 -23.11 -0.29 8.44
N GLU A 153 -23.34 0.42 9.55
CA GLU A 153 -22.28 0.79 10.49
C GLU A 153 -21.64 -0.44 11.16
N MET A 154 -22.45 -1.44 11.50
CA MET A 154 -21.97 -2.65 12.18
C MET A 154 -21.27 -3.64 11.24
N TYR A 155 -21.81 -3.87 10.05
CA TYR A 155 -21.39 -4.97 9.16
C TYR A 155 -20.82 -4.52 7.82
N GLY A 156 -20.83 -3.21 7.53
CA GLY A 156 -20.37 -2.66 6.26
C GLY A 156 -18.97 -3.08 5.88
N ALA A 157 -18.01 -3.07 6.82
CA ALA A 157 -16.62 -3.45 6.55
C ALA A 157 -16.50 -4.93 6.07
N GLN A 158 -17.21 -5.85 6.71
CA GLN A 158 -17.20 -7.28 6.31
C GLN A 158 -17.88 -7.50 4.95
N VAL A 159 -18.97 -6.77 4.68
CA VAL A 159 -19.67 -6.83 3.40
C VAL A 159 -18.77 -6.28 2.28
N VAL A 160 -18.05 -5.19 2.52
CA VAL A 160 -17.12 -4.59 1.55
C VAL A 160 -16.02 -5.57 1.17
N GLU A 161 -15.40 -6.25 2.14
CA GLU A 161 -14.33 -7.21 1.88
C GLU A 161 -14.81 -8.36 0.97
N LYS A 162 -15.98 -8.94 1.27
CA LYS A 162 -16.60 -9.98 0.44
C LYS A 162 -17.05 -9.47 -0.92
N LEU A 163 -17.55 -8.24 -0.99
CA LEU A 163 -17.99 -7.61 -2.22
C LEU A 163 -16.82 -7.30 -3.15
N GLU A 164 -15.69 -6.82 -2.63
CA GLU A 164 -14.49 -6.61 -3.43
C GLU A 164 -14.01 -7.92 -4.07
N GLN A 165 -13.97 -9.01 -3.30
CA GLN A 165 -13.62 -10.34 -3.84
C GLN A 165 -14.61 -10.79 -4.92
N GLY A 166 -15.90 -10.57 -4.71
CA GLY A 166 -16.95 -10.89 -5.69
C GLY A 166 -16.78 -10.10 -6.99
N LEU A 167 -16.62 -8.78 -6.90
CA LEU A 167 -16.45 -7.89 -8.05
C LEU A 167 -15.13 -8.17 -8.80
N GLU A 168 -14.04 -8.49 -8.09
CA GLU A 168 -12.76 -8.88 -8.71
C GLU A 168 -12.86 -10.20 -9.49
N SER A 169 -13.74 -11.11 -9.06
CA SER A 169 -13.95 -12.39 -9.74
C SER A 169 -14.80 -12.29 -11.01
N GLU A 170 -15.53 -11.20 -11.19
CA GLU A 170 -16.43 -10.98 -12.34
C GLU A 170 -15.74 -10.20 -13.47
N PRO A 171 -15.65 -10.76 -14.68
CA PRO A 171 -14.91 -10.14 -15.79
C PRO A 171 -15.57 -8.87 -16.32
N ASP A 172 -16.88 -8.71 -16.12
CA ASP A 172 -17.69 -7.61 -16.64
C ASP A 172 -17.51 -6.32 -15.82
N PHE A 173 -16.95 -6.41 -14.61
CA PHE A 173 -16.60 -5.27 -13.80
C PHE A 173 -15.15 -4.86 -14.00
N THR A 174 -14.90 -3.55 -13.92
CA THR A 174 -13.55 -3.00 -13.84
C THR A 174 -13.39 -2.16 -12.58
N ARG A 175 -12.17 -2.19 -12.02
CA ARG A 175 -11.79 -1.41 -10.84
C ARG A 175 -10.73 -0.39 -11.23
N LEU A 176 -10.99 0.87 -10.90
CA LEU A 176 -10.08 1.98 -11.16
C LEU A 176 -10.17 2.98 -10.00
N ALA A 177 -9.03 3.39 -9.44
CA ALA A 177 -8.94 4.32 -8.31
C ALA A 177 -9.87 3.99 -7.12
N GLY A 178 -10.11 2.69 -6.87
CA GLY A 178 -11.00 2.23 -5.78
C GLY A 178 -12.49 2.30 -6.09
N LYS A 179 -12.86 2.67 -7.32
CA LYS A 179 -14.23 2.66 -7.83
C LYS A 179 -14.45 1.53 -8.83
N TRP A 180 -15.70 1.10 -8.92
CA TRP A 180 -16.16 -0.02 -9.72
C TRP A 180 -17.18 0.44 -10.75
N PHE A 181 -17.10 -0.12 -11.96
CA PHE A 181 -18.08 0.12 -13.02
C PHE A 181 -18.15 -1.05 -14.02
N PRO A 182 -19.29 -1.31 -14.68
CA PRO A 182 -19.38 -2.29 -15.76
C PRO A 182 -18.60 -1.87 -17.00
N LYS A 183 -17.79 -2.78 -17.56
CA LYS A 183 -16.92 -2.52 -18.72
C LYS A 183 -17.68 -2.21 -20.01
N ASP A 184 -18.79 -2.90 -20.25
CA ASP A 184 -19.59 -2.77 -21.48
C ASP A 184 -20.25 -1.40 -21.64
N LEU A 185 -20.23 -0.57 -20.58
CA LEU A 185 -20.86 0.74 -20.53
C LEU A 185 -19.84 1.88 -20.44
N LEU A 186 -18.55 1.57 -20.55
CA LEU A 186 -17.53 2.59 -20.70
C LEU A 186 -17.70 3.31 -22.03
N VAL A 187 -17.41 4.60 -22.02
CA VAL A 187 -17.34 5.40 -23.24
C VAL A 187 -16.24 4.83 -24.12
N GLU A 188 -16.54 4.62 -25.41
CA GLU A 188 -15.56 4.09 -26.35
C GLU A 188 -14.42 5.09 -26.56
N ILE A 189 -13.22 4.76 -26.06
CA ILE A 189 -12.01 5.54 -26.26
C ILE A 189 -11.15 4.86 -27.34
N HIS A 190 -11.12 5.44 -28.55
CA HIS A 190 -10.26 4.94 -29.63
C HIS A 190 -8.87 5.58 -29.61
N VAL A 191 -7.94 5.02 -30.39
CA VAL A 191 -6.54 5.49 -30.50
C VAL A 191 -6.38 6.99 -30.80
N GLY A 192 -7.31 7.59 -31.57
CA GLY A 192 -7.29 9.03 -31.83
C GLY A 192 -7.40 9.89 -30.56
N HIS A 193 -8.25 9.51 -29.60
CA HIS A 193 -8.38 10.15 -28.30
C HIS A 193 -7.08 9.98 -27.50
N LEU A 194 -6.51 8.78 -27.48
CA LEU A 194 -5.23 8.55 -26.79
C LEU A 194 -4.10 9.39 -27.39
N ASN A 195 -4.06 9.58 -28.72
CA ASN A 195 -3.07 10.44 -29.36
C ASN A 195 -3.25 11.92 -28.99
N LEU A 196 -4.50 12.38 -28.82
CA LEU A 196 -4.77 13.74 -28.34
C LEU A 196 -4.34 13.90 -26.89
N ALA A 197 -4.65 12.94 -26.01
CA ALA A 197 -4.18 12.94 -24.62
C ALA A 197 -2.65 12.93 -24.54
N GLU A 198 -1.97 12.15 -25.38
CA GLU A 198 -0.50 12.19 -25.49
C GLU A 198 0.00 13.58 -25.91
N ALA A 199 -0.62 14.22 -26.89
CA ALA A 199 -0.22 15.55 -27.33
C ALA A 199 -0.40 16.62 -26.23
N VAL A 200 -1.49 16.54 -25.47
CA VAL A 200 -1.74 17.44 -24.32
C VAL A 200 -0.67 17.25 -23.25
N LEU A 201 -0.35 16.00 -22.89
CA LEU A 201 0.72 15.72 -21.93
C LEU A 201 2.10 16.14 -22.45
N ASP A 202 2.40 15.94 -23.74
CA ASP A 202 3.67 16.36 -24.34
C ASP A 202 3.84 17.89 -24.29
N MET A 203 2.78 18.65 -24.55
CA MET A 203 2.76 20.10 -24.37
C MET A 203 3.00 20.51 -22.90
N ALA A 204 2.57 19.69 -21.96
CA ALA A 204 2.85 19.83 -20.53
C ALA A 204 4.17 19.20 -20.08
N SER A 205 5.13 19.01 -21.00
CA SER A 205 6.46 18.39 -20.71
C SER A 205 6.37 17.00 -20.09
N GLY A 206 5.34 16.24 -20.48
CA GLY A 206 5.04 14.89 -19.99
C GLY A 206 3.99 14.84 -18.90
N GLY A 207 3.65 15.95 -18.23
CA GLY A 207 2.70 16.02 -17.11
C GLY A 207 3.36 16.36 -15.77
N PRO A 208 2.80 15.97 -14.61
CA PRO A 208 1.56 15.20 -14.46
C PRO A 208 0.31 16.07 -14.70
N LEU A 209 -0.73 15.51 -15.31
CA LEU A 209 -2.04 16.18 -15.44
C LEU A 209 -3.17 15.31 -14.89
N PRO A 210 -4.17 15.90 -14.23
CA PRO A 210 -5.41 15.21 -13.89
C PRO A 210 -6.20 14.88 -15.17
N THR A 211 -7.10 13.92 -15.07
CA THR A 211 -7.85 13.42 -16.24
C THR A 211 -8.80 14.47 -16.80
N GLU A 212 -9.32 15.31 -15.91
CA GLU A 212 -10.19 16.44 -16.19
C GLU A 212 -9.56 17.42 -17.17
N ASP A 213 -8.25 17.66 -17.04
CA ASP A 213 -7.51 18.57 -17.91
C ASP A 213 -7.26 17.98 -19.31
N LEU A 214 -7.34 16.64 -19.45
CA LEU A 214 -7.22 15.95 -20.73
C LEU A 214 -8.55 15.95 -21.50
N LEU A 215 -9.69 16.01 -20.82
CA LEU A 215 -11.02 15.86 -21.42
C LEU A 215 -11.41 17.00 -22.37
N GLY A 216 -10.92 18.21 -22.13
CA GLY A 216 -11.29 19.39 -22.93
C GLY A 216 -10.99 19.23 -24.42
N ASP A 217 -9.91 18.52 -24.76
CA ASP A 217 -9.44 18.38 -26.13
C ASP A 217 -9.91 17.07 -26.80
N LEU A 218 -10.61 16.20 -26.09
CA LEU A 218 -10.93 14.83 -26.55
C LEU A 218 -12.27 14.70 -27.30
N GLU A 219 -13.03 15.79 -27.46
CA GLU A 219 -14.33 15.84 -28.17
C GLU A 219 -15.31 14.69 -27.81
N LEU A 220 -15.26 14.21 -26.56
CA LEU A 220 -16.15 13.13 -26.10
C LEU A 220 -17.60 13.61 -25.98
N PRO A 221 -18.60 12.74 -26.24
CA PRO A 221 -20.02 13.10 -26.20
C PRO A 221 -20.41 13.83 -24.92
N GLU A 222 -20.99 15.04 -25.04
CA GLU A 222 -21.36 15.88 -23.90
C GLU A 222 -22.60 15.36 -23.16
N GLU A 223 -23.38 14.49 -23.81
CA GLU A 223 -24.57 13.86 -23.23
C GLU A 223 -24.22 12.93 -22.07
N ILE A 224 -22.97 12.46 -22.00
CA ILE A 224 -22.48 11.53 -20.98
C ILE A 224 -21.99 12.31 -19.76
N THR A 225 -22.32 11.82 -18.56
CA THR A 225 -21.88 12.46 -17.32
C THR A 225 -20.36 12.67 -17.30
N PRO A 226 -19.86 13.81 -16.78
CA PRO A 226 -18.42 14.06 -16.67
C PRO A 226 -17.69 12.94 -15.91
N GLN A 227 -18.32 12.37 -14.88
CA GLN A 227 -17.74 11.31 -14.06
C GLN A 227 -17.51 10.02 -14.85
N LEU A 228 -18.45 9.62 -15.70
CA LEU A 228 -18.28 8.45 -16.57
C LEU A 228 -17.24 8.70 -17.66
N ARG A 229 -17.17 9.92 -18.23
CA ARG A 229 -16.10 10.30 -19.18
C ARG A 229 -14.72 10.23 -18.54
N ILE A 230 -14.55 10.80 -17.34
CA ILE A 230 -13.30 10.72 -16.56
C ILE A 230 -12.92 9.26 -16.30
N PHE A 231 -13.86 8.43 -15.85
CA PHE A 231 -13.58 7.03 -15.53
C PHE A 231 -13.20 6.23 -16.78
N SER A 232 -13.90 6.44 -17.89
CA SER A 232 -13.63 5.75 -19.16
C SER A 232 -12.27 6.15 -19.75
N LEU A 233 -11.92 7.44 -19.70
CA LEU A 233 -10.61 7.91 -20.14
C LEU A 233 -9.49 7.36 -19.26
N ASN A 234 -9.63 7.41 -17.94
CA ASN A 234 -8.66 6.83 -17.01
C ASN A 234 -8.41 5.35 -17.29
N TYR A 235 -9.48 4.59 -17.51
CA TYR A 235 -9.37 3.17 -17.83
C TYR A 235 -8.58 2.97 -19.14
N ALA A 236 -8.91 3.73 -20.18
CA ALA A 236 -8.23 3.64 -21.46
C ALA A 236 -6.74 4.06 -21.40
N LEU A 237 -6.40 5.08 -20.59
CA LEU A 237 -5.01 5.50 -20.36
C LEU A 237 -4.23 4.46 -19.56
N GLN A 238 -4.87 3.80 -18.57
CA GLN A 238 -4.23 2.74 -17.78
C GLN A 238 -3.84 1.53 -18.64
N GLU A 239 -4.65 1.19 -19.62
CA GLU A 239 -4.43 0.05 -20.52
C GLU A 239 -3.40 0.34 -21.63
N ASP A 240 -3.04 1.61 -21.86
CA ASP A 240 -2.07 2.01 -22.88
C ASP A 240 -0.68 2.25 -22.28
N GLU A 241 0.32 1.54 -22.78
CA GLU A 241 1.68 1.54 -22.22
C GLU A 241 2.41 2.89 -22.28
N ARG A 242 1.93 3.86 -23.08
CA ARG A 242 2.55 5.19 -23.19
C ARG A 242 2.34 6.03 -21.93
N PHE A 243 1.31 5.76 -21.17
CA PHE A 243 0.91 6.54 -20.01
C PHE A 243 1.29 5.84 -18.71
N ASP A 244 1.63 6.62 -17.70
CA ASP A 244 1.84 6.15 -16.33
C ASP A 244 0.94 6.94 -15.40
N GLU A 245 0.26 6.24 -14.49
CA GLU A 245 -0.39 6.88 -13.35
C GLU A 245 0.69 7.17 -12.30
N VAL A 246 0.83 8.44 -11.92
CA VAL A 246 1.88 8.92 -11.01
C VAL A 246 1.33 9.68 -9.81
N GLY A 247 0.02 9.61 -9.60
CA GLY A 247 -0.69 10.34 -8.55
C GLY A 247 -0.46 9.78 -7.14
N PRO A 248 -0.55 10.62 -6.09
CA PRO A 248 -0.65 10.17 -4.72
C PRO A 248 -2.00 9.49 -4.44
N ALA A 249 -2.13 8.88 -3.26
CA ALA A 249 -3.34 8.17 -2.86
C ALA A 249 -4.58 9.08 -2.93
N GLY A 250 -5.55 8.69 -3.76
CA GLY A 250 -6.81 9.42 -3.95
C GLY A 250 -6.82 10.39 -5.13
N GLU A 251 -5.67 10.61 -5.79
CA GLU A 251 -5.55 11.45 -6.97
C GLU A 251 -5.07 10.63 -8.17
N VAL A 252 -5.68 10.83 -9.33
CA VAL A 252 -5.28 10.17 -10.57
C VAL A 252 -4.61 11.20 -11.47
N LEU A 253 -3.30 11.07 -11.60
CA LEU A 253 -2.47 11.97 -12.39
C LEU A 253 -1.71 11.18 -13.44
N TRP A 254 -1.74 11.64 -14.69
CA TRP A 254 -1.13 10.96 -15.83
C TRP A 254 0.17 11.62 -16.24
N PHE A 255 1.15 10.78 -16.58
CA PHE A 255 2.44 11.20 -17.11
C PHE A 255 2.83 10.37 -18.34
N LEU A 256 3.58 10.94 -19.28
CA LEU A 256 4.12 10.19 -20.42
C LEU A 256 5.38 9.40 -20.05
N ARG A 257 5.31 8.07 -20.17
CA ARG A 257 6.43 7.18 -19.83
C ARG A 257 7.73 7.55 -20.51
N ARG A 258 7.68 7.92 -21.80
CA ARG A 258 8.87 8.27 -22.59
C ARG A 258 9.60 9.53 -22.09
N LEU A 259 8.90 10.39 -21.33
CA LEU A 259 9.46 11.62 -20.76
C LEU A 259 9.79 11.47 -19.27
N GLU A 260 9.60 10.28 -18.69
CA GLU A 260 10.05 10.01 -17.32
C GLU A 260 11.58 10.18 -17.22
N PRO A 261 12.09 10.70 -16.09
CA PRO A 261 13.52 10.71 -15.83
C PRO A 261 14.12 9.29 -15.91
N ALA A 262 15.37 9.18 -16.36
CA ALA A 262 16.06 7.90 -16.51
C ALA A 262 16.13 7.10 -15.19
N ALA A 263 16.27 7.80 -14.06
CA ALA A 263 16.26 7.22 -12.71
C ALA A 263 14.89 6.65 -12.29
N VAL A 264 13.80 7.03 -12.95
CA VAL A 264 12.47 6.44 -12.72
C VAL A 264 12.30 5.18 -13.57
N GLN A 265 12.72 5.25 -14.83
CA GLN A 265 12.67 4.12 -15.77
C GLN A 265 13.57 2.96 -15.30
N SER A 266 14.83 3.24 -14.97
CA SER A 266 15.84 2.25 -14.59
C SER A 266 16.57 2.65 -13.29
N ALA A 267 16.97 1.67 -12.49
CA ALA A 267 17.68 1.94 -11.24
C ALA A 267 19.07 2.52 -11.59
N PRO A 268 19.46 3.69 -11.04
CA PRO A 268 20.81 4.22 -11.23
C PRO A 268 21.87 3.17 -10.87
N LEU A 269 22.97 3.14 -11.64
CA LEU A 269 24.05 2.14 -11.50
C LEU A 269 24.49 1.96 -10.04
N TYR A 270 24.69 3.07 -9.33
CA TYR A 270 25.22 3.08 -7.97
C TYR A 270 24.22 2.58 -6.91
N LEU A 271 22.92 2.53 -7.22
CA LEU A 271 21.86 2.05 -6.34
C LEU A 271 21.50 0.57 -6.58
N GLN A 272 22.11 -0.07 -7.58
CA GLN A 272 21.86 -1.48 -7.90
C GLN A 272 22.54 -2.37 -6.86
N TYR A 273 21.76 -2.83 -5.89
CA TYR A 273 22.19 -3.77 -4.86
C TYR A 273 21.86 -5.22 -5.22
N GLU A 274 22.85 -6.10 -5.08
CA GLU A 274 22.67 -7.55 -5.14
C GLU A 274 22.69 -8.11 -3.71
N PRO A 275 21.57 -8.67 -3.19
CA PRO A 275 21.48 -9.10 -1.80
C PRO A 275 22.57 -10.09 -1.39
N LEU A 276 23.29 -9.75 -0.32
CA LEU A 276 24.30 -10.59 0.30
C LEU A 276 23.68 -11.36 1.48
N GLU A 277 23.89 -12.67 1.52
CA GLU A 277 23.51 -13.50 2.67
C GLU A 277 24.48 -13.25 3.84
N TYR A 278 23.93 -12.93 5.01
CA TYR A 278 24.67 -12.86 6.27
C TYR A 278 23.77 -13.28 7.44
N ASP A 279 24.36 -13.62 8.58
CA ASP A 279 23.62 -13.93 9.80
C ASP A 279 23.47 -12.67 10.67
N PRO A 280 22.25 -12.10 10.82
CA PRO A 280 22.02 -10.93 11.67
C PRO A 280 22.36 -11.16 13.15
N ALA A 281 22.40 -12.42 13.61
CA ALA A 281 22.76 -12.75 14.99
C ALA A 281 24.25 -12.48 15.31
N LEU A 282 25.08 -12.25 14.29
CA LEU A 282 26.47 -11.83 14.46
C LEU A 282 26.60 -10.36 14.89
N LEU A 283 25.58 -9.54 14.64
CA LEU A 283 25.62 -8.12 14.97
C LEU A 283 25.39 -7.91 16.46
N THR A 284 26.32 -7.22 17.11
CA THR A 284 26.14 -6.77 18.50
C THR A 284 25.08 -5.67 18.55
N SER A 285 24.54 -5.39 19.74
CA SER A 285 23.58 -4.29 19.92
C SER A 285 24.14 -2.92 19.51
N GLU A 286 25.45 -2.74 19.61
CA GLU A 286 26.16 -1.53 19.20
C GLU A 286 26.25 -1.39 17.67
N MET A 287 26.44 -2.51 16.97
CA MET A 287 26.46 -2.58 15.50
C MET A 287 25.05 -2.39 14.94
N GLN A 288 24.03 -2.97 15.59
CA GLN A 288 22.62 -2.76 15.26
C GLN A 288 22.22 -1.28 15.46
N ALA A 289 22.67 -0.64 16.54
CA ALA A 289 22.43 0.78 16.76
C ALA A 289 23.08 1.65 15.67
N LEU A 290 24.27 1.28 15.20
CA LEU A 290 24.92 1.96 14.08
C LEU A 290 24.15 1.75 12.77
N GLU A 291 23.71 0.54 12.47
CA GLU A 291 22.88 0.26 11.28
C GLU A 291 21.60 1.09 11.29
N GLN A 292 20.95 1.22 12.46
CA GLN A 292 19.80 2.11 12.66
C GLN A 292 20.12 3.60 12.47
N GLN A 293 21.30 4.03 12.91
CA GLN A 293 21.75 5.42 12.75
C GLN A 293 22.06 5.76 11.29
N LEU A 294 22.65 4.81 10.54
CA LEU A 294 22.97 5.00 9.12
C LEU A 294 21.73 5.01 8.24
N ASP A 295 20.63 4.37 8.68
CA ASP A 295 19.29 4.42 8.07
C ASP A 295 19.30 4.15 6.55
N ASP A 296 20.09 3.17 6.13
CA ASP A 296 20.14 2.70 4.75
C ASP A 296 18.83 2.02 4.33
N GLU A 297 18.41 2.19 3.08
CA GLU A 297 17.13 1.71 2.55
C GLU A 297 17.00 0.18 2.47
N TRP A 298 18.12 -0.54 2.52
CA TRP A 298 18.19 -2.00 2.56
C TRP A 298 18.45 -2.58 3.96
N SER A 299 18.61 -1.73 4.98
CA SER A 299 18.73 -2.19 6.36
C SER A 299 17.40 -2.76 6.86
N ASP A 300 17.43 -3.95 7.47
CA ASP A 300 16.23 -4.55 8.07
C ASP A 300 16.05 -4.10 9.53
N ILE A 301 15.65 -2.84 9.69
CA ILE A 301 15.52 -2.19 10.99
C ILE A 301 14.10 -2.38 11.54
N ASP A 302 13.95 -2.99 12.72
CA ASP A 302 12.71 -2.94 13.47
C ASP A 302 12.59 -1.59 14.21
N GLY A 303 11.61 -0.74 13.88
CA GLY A 303 11.38 0.48 14.67
C GLY A 303 10.49 1.57 14.08
N ALA A 304 9.31 1.70 14.71
CA ALA A 304 8.39 2.85 14.88
C ALA A 304 8.26 3.93 13.80
N ASP A 305 7.03 4.11 13.32
CA ASP A 305 6.51 5.33 12.68
C ASP A 305 6.76 6.55 13.60
N LYS A 306 7.91 7.20 13.46
CA LYS A 306 8.17 8.46 14.17
C LYS A 306 7.35 9.59 13.55
N ALA A 307 6.71 10.33 14.44
CA ALA A 307 5.77 11.42 14.22
C ALA A 307 6.40 12.66 13.53
N PRO A 308 5.60 13.68 13.13
CA PRO A 308 5.87 14.61 12.04
C PRO A 308 6.78 15.76 12.51
N GLY A 309 8.09 15.57 12.39
CA GLY A 309 9.08 16.63 12.56
C GLY A 309 10.14 16.55 11.46
N PRO A 310 11.03 17.56 11.38
CA PRO A 310 12.17 17.51 10.49
C PRO A 310 13.03 16.28 10.79
N ILE A 311 13.33 15.50 9.75
CA ILE A 311 14.21 14.34 9.81
C ILE A 311 15.56 14.74 9.24
N MET A 312 16.63 14.42 9.98
CA MET A 312 17.99 14.59 9.51
C MET A 312 18.45 13.32 8.81
N VAL A 313 18.94 13.45 7.58
CA VAL A 313 19.58 12.36 6.84
C VAL A 313 21.02 12.73 6.53
N VAL A 314 21.92 11.76 6.64
CA VAL A 314 23.31 11.88 6.19
C VAL A 314 23.40 11.29 4.79
N LEU A 315 23.77 12.11 3.81
CA LEU A 315 23.78 11.69 2.41
C LEU A 315 24.88 10.65 2.14
N THR A 316 24.50 9.48 1.64
CA THR A 316 25.46 8.41 1.30
C THR A 316 26.02 8.59 -0.12
N TYR A 317 27.15 7.94 -0.41
CA TYR A 317 27.79 8.04 -1.73
C TYR A 317 26.85 7.63 -2.89
N PRO A 318 26.15 6.48 -2.85
CA PRO A 318 25.27 6.05 -3.93
C PRO A 318 24.15 7.06 -4.24
N HIS A 319 23.61 7.67 -3.18
CA HIS A 319 22.51 8.62 -3.27
C HIS A 319 22.96 9.99 -3.78
N TRP A 320 24.10 10.49 -3.28
CA TRP A 320 24.76 11.70 -3.79
C TRP A 320 25.06 11.56 -5.28
N LYS A 321 25.72 10.47 -5.68
CA LYS A 321 26.13 10.23 -7.07
C LYS A 321 24.95 10.12 -8.03
N SER A 322 23.80 9.66 -7.53
CA SER A 322 22.59 9.45 -8.33
C SER A 322 21.57 10.58 -8.23
N GLY A 323 21.85 11.67 -7.50
CA GLY A 323 20.90 12.77 -7.30
C GLY A 323 19.60 12.33 -6.61
N THR A 324 19.72 11.43 -5.62
CA THR A 324 18.61 10.74 -4.97
C THR A 324 18.70 10.78 -3.44
N LEU A 325 17.61 10.42 -2.77
CA LEU A 325 17.55 10.13 -1.33
C LEU A 325 17.12 8.67 -1.09
N PRO A 326 17.57 8.05 0.01
CA PRO A 326 17.09 6.73 0.41
C PRO A 326 15.62 6.81 0.79
N LEU A 327 14.82 5.83 0.36
CA LEU A 327 13.48 5.60 0.90
C LEU A 327 13.56 4.59 2.06
N SER A 328 14.32 4.96 3.08
CA SER A 328 14.49 4.21 4.32
C SER A 328 13.19 4.16 5.11
N LYS A 329 13.11 3.29 6.14
CA LYS A 329 11.92 3.20 7.00
C LYS A 329 11.62 4.55 7.68
N GLN A 330 12.63 5.33 8.09
CA GLN A 330 12.41 6.63 8.72
C GLN A 330 11.98 7.70 7.71
N LEU A 331 12.57 7.73 6.52
CA LEU A 331 12.26 8.75 5.51
C LEU A 331 10.98 8.46 4.73
N ALA A 332 10.57 7.19 4.61
CA ALA A 332 9.39 6.79 3.86
C ALA A 332 8.12 7.51 4.32
N CYS A 333 8.04 7.88 5.61
CA CYS A 333 6.90 8.63 6.13
C CYS A 333 6.82 10.06 5.57
N LEU A 334 7.90 10.68 5.10
CA LEU A 334 7.84 12.04 4.56
C LEU A 334 7.22 12.09 3.17
N PHE A 335 7.35 11.01 2.39
CA PHE A 335 6.97 10.99 0.99
C PHE A 335 5.52 10.54 0.79
N PRO A 336 4.82 11.09 -0.22
CA PRO A 336 3.44 10.72 -0.48
C PRO A 336 3.32 9.26 -0.90
N THR A 337 2.30 8.57 -0.36
CA THR A 337 1.91 7.20 -0.71
C THR A 337 0.82 7.17 -1.77
N GLY A 338 0.65 6.04 -2.44
CA GLY A 338 -0.30 5.87 -3.54
C GLY A 338 -0.29 4.44 -4.06
N ARG A 339 -1.20 4.16 -5.00
CA ARG A 339 -1.42 2.80 -5.52
C ARG A 339 -0.35 2.36 -6.52
N THR A 340 0.29 3.34 -7.15
CA THR A 340 1.24 3.13 -8.24
C THR A 340 2.65 2.89 -7.70
N ARG A 341 3.46 2.27 -8.56
CA ARG A 341 4.86 1.94 -8.26
C ARG A 341 5.74 3.18 -8.14
N ARG A 342 5.34 4.25 -8.82
CA ARG A 342 6.06 5.51 -8.97
C ARG A 342 5.12 6.66 -8.70
N ILE A 343 5.54 7.60 -7.86
CA ILE A 343 4.71 8.77 -7.51
C ILE A 343 5.48 10.04 -7.79
N ARG A 344 4.84 10.95 -8.51
CA ARG A 344 5.34 12.29 -8.77
C ARG A 344 4.92 13.21 -7.62
N PHE A 345 5.88 13.97 -7.09
CA PHE A 345 5.64 14.92 -5.99
C PHE A 345 6.62 16.08 -6.07
N THR A 346 6.43 17.15 -5.30
CA THR A 346 7.28 18.34 -5.43
C THR A 346 8.27 18.45 -4.27
N PHE A 347 9.57 18.50 -4.59
CA PHE A 347 10.55 19.00 -3.64
C PHE A 347 10.46 20.52 -3.56
N VAL A 348 10.68 21.07 -2.37
CA VAL A 348 10.75 22.51 -2.15
C VAL A 348 12.08 22.80 -1.47
N ASP A 349 12.88 23.67 -2.06
CA ASP A 349 14.09 24.16 -1.40
C ASP A 349 13.68 24.99 -0.17
N GLY A 350 14.10 24.54 1.01
CA GLY A 350 13.76 25.19 2.28
C GLY A 350 14.37 26.58 2.47
N ASP A 351 15.40 26.96 1.70
CA ASP A 351 16.06 28.26 1.79
C ASP A 351 15.54 29.25 0.74
N THR A 352 15.21 28.78 -0.46
CA THR A 352 14.77 29.64 -1.59
C THR A 352 13.28 29.58 -1.89
N GLY A 353 12.60 28.50 -1.49
CA GLY A 353 11.22 28.20 -1.87
C GLY A 353 11.06 27.69 -3.31
N GLU A 354 12.17 27.39 -4.01
CA GLU A 354 12.14 26.84 -5.37
C GLU A 354 11.49 25.45 -5.37
N GLU A 355 10.48 25.28 -6.23
CA GLU A 355 9.80 24.00 -6.43
C GLU A 355 10.54 23.17 -7.49
N MET A 356 10.85 21.93 -7.17
CA MET A 356 11.62 21.01 -8.00
C MET A 356 10.88 19.68 -8.18
N PRO A 357 10.97 19.06 -9.37
CA PRO A 357 10.30 17.81 -9.63
C PRO A 357 10.93 16.63 -8.88
N GLY A 358 10.19 16.01 -7.95
CA GLY A 358 10.57 14.77 -7.28
C GLY A 358 9.78 13.55 -7.77
N TRP A 359 10.41 12.37 -7.66
CA TRP A 359 9.78 11.07 -7.94
C TRP A 359 10.11 10.05 -6.85
N VAL A 360 9.10 9.40 -6.30
CA VAL A 360 9.24 8.25 -5.40
C VAL A 360 9.26 6.98 -6.25
N VAL A 361 10.31 6.17 -6.15
CA VAL A 361 10.44 4.87 -6.83
C VAL A 361 10.42 3.76 -5.80
N ARG A 362 9.22 3.36 -5.37
CA ARG A 362 9.02 2.49 -4.20
C ARG A 362 9.67 1.12 -4.34
N GLU A 363 9.46 0.47 -5.47
CA GLU A 363 9.97 -0.90 -5.71
C GLU A 363 11.48 -0.99 -5.59
N ARG A 364 12.17 0.13 -5.79
CA ARG A 364 13.63 0.24 -5.73
C ARG A 364 14.13 1.09 -4.55
N ARG A 365 13.22 1.53 -3.67
CA ARG A 365 13.53 2.15 -2.37
C ARG A 365 14.34 3.46 -2.44
N TYR A 366 14.08 4.31 -3.41
CA TYR A 366 14.68 5.64 -3.45
C TYR A 366 13.73 6.72 -3.97
N VAL A 367 14.16 7.96 -3.80
CA VAL A 367 13.50 9.15 -4.32
C VAL A 367 14.49 9.92 -5.19
N CYS A 368 14.12 10.34 -6.39
CA CYS A 368 15.03 11.05 -7.31
C CYS A 368 14.51 12.46 -7.68
N GLY A 369 15.43 13.29 -8.18
CA GLY A 369 15.14 14.66 -8.62
C GLY A 369 15.99 15.74 -7.94
N LEU A 370 17.14 15.38 -7.34
CA LEU A 370 17.98 16.30 -6.56
C LEU A 370 19.38 16.52 -7.14
N GLU A 371 19.69 15.97 -8.31
CA GLU A 371 21.02 16.09 -8.94
C GLU A 371 21.46 17.55 -9.11
N GLU A 372 20.69 18.34 -9.85
CA GLU A 372 20.96 19.77 -10.06
C GLU A 372 20.95 20.56 -8.74
N TRP A 373 20.10 20.14 -7.80
CA TRP A 373 20.01 20.79 -6.48
C TRP A 373 21.25 20.55 -5.63
N TYR A 374 21.83 19.34 -5.67
CA TYR A 374 23.09 19.01 -5.01
C TYR A 374 24.24 19.84 -5.57
N GLU A 375 24.33 19.98 -6.89
CA GLU A 375 25.35 20.81 -7.53
C GLU A 375 25.22 22.29 -7.13
N LYS A 376 23.99 22.83 -7.14
CA LYS A 376 23.72 24.22 -6.78
C LYS A 376 24.08 24.57 -5.33
N HIS A 377 23.96 23.60 -4.43
CA HIS A 377 24.19 23.79 -2.99
C HIS A 377 25.55 23.28 -2.50
N ASP A 378 26.48 22.90 -3.39
CA ASP A 378 27.77 22.31 -3.05
C ASP A 378 27.63 21.11 -2.08
N VAL A 379 26.60 20.29 -2.28
CA VAL A 379 26.31 19.11 -1.44
C VAL A 379 27.29 18.00 -1.75
N LEU A 380 27.81 17.37 -0.69
CA LEU A 380 28.80 16.30 -0.77
C LEU A 380 28.32 15.05 -0.03
N VAL A 381 28.99 13.93 -0.27
CA VAL A 381 28.82 12.73 0.55
C VAL A 381 29.09 13.06 2.02
N GLY A 382 28.23 12.56 2.89
CA GLY A 382 28.25 12.83 4.33
C GLY A 382 27.57 14.15 4.72
N THR A 383 27.07 14.94 3.78
CA THR A 383 26.32 16.17 4.12
C THR A 383 25.02 15.83 4.85
N CYS A 384 24.74 16.59 5.90
CA CYS A 384 23.50 16.48 6.68
C CYS A 384 22.40 17.31 6.01
N LEU A 385 21.37 16.63 5.53
CA LEU A 385 20.17 17.25 4.95
C LEU A 385 19.02 17.17 5.94
N GLU A 386 18.27 18.26 6.05
CA GLU A 386 17.02 18.34 6.80
C GLU A 386 15.86 18.17 5.83
N LEU A 387 14.95 17.24 6.15
CA LEU A 387 13.78 16.91 5.35
C LEU A 387 12.51 17.03 6.19
N GLU A 388 11.50 17.70 5.67
CA GLU A 388 10.21 17.85 6.34
C GLU A 388 9.05 17.80 5.33
N ARG A 389 7.86 17.38 5.78
CA ARG A 389 6.66 17.50 4.95
C ARG A 389 6.30 18.98 4.80
N GLY A 390 6.03 19.42 3.58
CA GLY A 390 5.54 20.78 3.34
C GLY A 390 4.10 20.96 3.78
N GLU A 391 3.64 22.22 3.78
CA GLU A 391 2.25 22.56 4.14
C GLU A 391 1.23 22.03 3.12
N LYS A 392 1.62 21.96 1.84
CA LYS A 392 0.79 21.43 0.77
C LYS A 392 0.95 19.90 0.71
N PRO A 393 -0.14 19.14 0.58
CA PRO A 393 -0.05 17.70 0.28
C PRO A 393 0.83 17.45 -0.95
N GLY A 394 1.65 16.40 -0.91
CA GLY A 394 2.55 16.05 -2.01
C GLY A 394 3.79 16.96 -2.14
N THR A 395 4.09 17.80 -1.13
CA THR A 395 5.36 18.55 -1.10
C THR A 395 6.27 18.11 0.04
N VAL A 396 7.58 18.07 -0.24
CA VAL A 396 8.62 17.74 0.73
C VAL A 396 9.67 18.84 0.68
N ILE A 397 9.93 19.47 1.81
CA ILE A 397 10.95 20.50 1.93
C ILE A 397 12.29 19.81 2.16
N VAL A 398 13.32 20.25 1.42
CA VAL A 398 14.71 19.79 1.56
C VAL A 398 15.61 20.99 1.79
N ARG A 399 16.50 20.88 2.78
CA ARG A 399 17.44 21.95 3.14
C ARG A 399 18.79 21.36 3.52
N PRO A 400 19.92 21.85 2.97
CA PRO A 400 21.21 21.46 3.49
C PRO A 400 21.41 22.17 4.82
N ARG A 401 21.95 21.48 5.82
CA ARG A 401 22.29 22.16 7.06
C ARG A 401 23.46 23.09 6.79
N SER A 402 23.14 24.36 6.57
CA SER A 402 24.13 25.36 6.18
C SER A 402 25.05 25.70 7.34
N ARG A 403 26.32 25.91 7.00
CA ARG A 403 27.32 26.43 7.93
C ARG A 403 28.24 27.40 7.20
N ARG A 404 29.05 28.15 7.95
CA ARG A 404 30.03 29.04 7.32
C ARG A 404 31.06 28.19 6.55
N PRO A 405 31.28 28.45 5.24
CA PRO A 405 32.27 27.71 4.47
C PRO A 405 33.65 27.79 5.11
N ARG A 406 34.27 26.63 5.33
CA ARG A 406 35.60 26.53 5.95
C ARG A 406 36.42 25.42 5.31
N ARG A 407 37.74 25.59 5.32
CA ARG A 407 38.68 24.60 4.78
C ARG A 407 38.95 23.52 5.81
N GLU A 408 38.49 22.31 5.54
CA GLU A 408 38.52 21.15 6.43
C GLU A 408 39.40 20.05 5.86
N TRP A 409 39.99 19.25 6.75
CA TRP A 409 40.69 18.04 6.37
C TRP A 409 39.67 16.92 6.23
N VAL A 410 39.44 16.46 5.00
CA VAL A 410 38.45 15.44 4.68
C VAL A 410 39.12 14.29 3.93
N ARG A 411 38.50 13.12 3.97
CA ARG A 411 38.95 11.95 3.22
C ARG A 411 38.62 12.15 1.75
N VAL A 412 39.62 11.95 0.89
CA VAL A 412 39.49 12.00 -0.55
C VAL A 412 39.77 10.61 -1.10
N ALA A 413 38.83 10.09 -1.89
CA ALA A 413 38.94 8.83 -2.60
C ALA A 413 39.69 9.06 -3.92
N LEU A 414 40.79 8.36 -4.10
CA LEU A 414 41.75 8.52 -5.19
C LEU A 414 41.90 7.20 -5.95
N PRO A 415 41.49 7.13 -7.23
CA PRO A 415 41.71 5.94 -8.05
C PRO A 415 43.18 5.89 -8.49
N ILE A 416 43.94 4.88 -8.05
CA ILE A 416 45.35 4.67 -8.41
C ILE A 416 45.55 3.23 -8.88
N GLY A 417 45.97 3.05 -10.13
CA GLY A 417 46.30 1.73 -10.67
C GLY A 417 45.14 0.73 -10.68
N GLY A 418 43.91 1.21 -10.87
CA GLY A 418 42.70 0.38 -10.85
C GLY A 418 42.21 0.00 -9.44
N ARG A 419 42.74 0.65 -8.39
CA ARG A 419 42.32 0.46 -7.00
C ARG A 419 41.91 1.78 -6.38
N LEU A 420 41.01 1.72 -5.40
CA LEU A 420 40.62 2.88 -4.63
C LEU A 420 41.58 3.09 -3.46
N THR A 421 42.19 4.26 -3.39
CA THR A 421 43.08 4.67 -2.29
C THR A 421 42.51 5.89 -1.59
N PHE A 422 42.97 6.17 -0.38
CA PHE A 422 42.48 7.33 0.39
C PHE A 422 43.61 8.21 0.92
N GLU A 423 43.38 9.52 0.89
CA GLU A 423 44.23 10.54 1.49
C GLU A 423 43.39 11.59 2.21
N THR A 424 43.97 12.24 3.22
CA THR A 424 43.36 13.39 3.87
C THR A 424 43.82 14.67 3.17
N ARG A 425 42.89 15.42 2.56
CA ARG A 425 43.19 16.69 1.88
C ARG A 425 42.31 17.82 2.39
N LYS A 426 42.82 19.04 2.24
CA LYS A 426 42.14 20.23 2.73
C LYS A 426 41.12 20.77 1.70
N GLN A 427 39.84 20.45 1.88
CA GLN A 427 38.74 20.86 0.98
C GLN A 427 37.93 22.02 1.56
N LEU A 428 37.32 22.82 0.69
CA LEU A 428 36.36 23.86 1.12
C LEU A 428 34.99 23.20 1.30
N ILE A 429 34.44 23.24 2.50
CA ILE A 429 33.17 22.59 2.82
C ILE A 429 32.14 23.63 3.28
N ALA A 430 31.03 23.73 2.54
CA ALA A 430 29.96 24.71 2.73
C ALA A 430 28.81 24.21 3.63
N CYS A 431 28.54 22.90 3.63
CA CYS A 431 27.45 22.29 4.42
C CYS A 431 27.97 21.63 5.70
N ASP A 432 27.07 21.42 6.67
CA ASP A 432 27.31 20.54 7.80
C ASP A 432 27.36 19.09 7.33
N TYR A 433 28.22 18.31 7.96
CA TYR A 433 28.49 16.94 7.52
C TYR A 433 28.85 16.05 8.69
N ASP A 434 28.67 14.75 8.49
CA ASP A 434 29.12 13.71 9.39
C ASP A 434 30.60 13.35 9.09
N GLU A 435 31.46 13.49 10.10
CA GLU A 435 32.91 13.28 9.97
C GLU A 435 33.27 11.83 9.58
N LEU A 436 32.44 10.86 9.97
CA LEU A 436 32.63 9.45 9.67
C LEU A 436 32.06 9.09 8.30
N MET A 437 31.16 9.87 7.73
CA MET A 437 30.58 9.60 6.41
C MET A 437 31.20 10.41 5.28
N ILE A 438 31.83 11.56 5.55
CA ILE A 438 32.36 12.43 4.50
C ILE A 438 33.47 11.77 3.67
N VAL A 439 33.25 11.71 2.35
CA VAL A 439 34.22 11.26 1.35
C VAL A 439 34.10 12.15 0.13
N VAL A 440 35.22 12.67 -0.37
CA VAL A 440 35.25 13.44 -1.62
C VAL A 440 35.80 12.56 -2.73
N GLU A 441 35.06 12.47 -3.83
CA GLU A 441 35.48 11.77 -5.04
C GLU A 441 36.48 12.62 -5.84
N GLU A 442 37.59 12.02 -6.27
CA GLU A 442 38.52 12.62 -7.23
C GLU A 442 38.63 11.73 -8.47
N ASN A 443 38.63 12.34 -9.64
CA ASN A 443 38.57 11.66 -10.93
C ASN A 443 37.37 10.69 -11.07
N PRO A 444 36.15 11.23 -11.24
CA PRO A 444 34.92 10.44 -11.32
C PRO A 444 34.94 9.31 -12.35
N GLN A 445 35.57 9.54 -13.51
CA GLN A 445 35.64 8.54 -14.59
C GLN A 445 36.42 7.29 -14.16
N ALA A 446 37.56 7.48 -13.49
CA ALA A 446 38.37 6.36 -13.04
C ALA A 446 37.72 5.62 -11.85
N VAL A 447 36.92 6.30 -11.03
CA VAL A 447 36.12 5.64 -9.97
C VAL A 447 35.01 4.77 -10.59
N GLU A 448 34.34 5.27 -11.62
CA GLU A 448 33.30 4.51 -12.36
C GLU A 448 33.88 3.27 -13.08
N GLU A 449 35.10 3.36 -13.61
CA GLU A 449 35.83 2.21 -14.16
C GLU A 449 36.10 1.13 -13.08
N ILE A 450 36.52 1.56 -11.88
CA ILE A 450 36.73 0.63 -10.75
C ILE A 450 35.40 -0.02 -10.34
N TRP A 451 34.32 0.78 -10.21
CA TRP A 451 32.98 0.27 -9.89
C TRP A 451 32.54 -0.80 -10.89
N SER A 452 32.66 -0.50 -12.18
CA SER A 452 32.28 -1.41 -13.26
C SER A 452 33.11 -2.69 -13.23
N SER A 453 34.43 -2.56 -13.02
CA SER A 453 35.34 -3.71 -12.90
C SER A 453 35.02 -4.60 -11.70
N VAL A 454 34.73 -4.02 -10.53
CA VAL A 454 34.35 -4.76 -9.32
C VAL A 454 33.09 -5.59 -9.59
N ARG A 455 32.11 -4.97 -10.25
CA ARG A 455 30.84 -5.62 -10.61
C ARG A 455 31.03 -6.73 -11.65
N GLU A 456 31.76 -6.47 -12.73
CA GLU A 456 32.01 -7.44 -13.80
C GLU A 456 32.78 -8.68 -13.30
N GLN A 457 33.71 -8.48 -12.37
CA GLN A 457 34.50 -9.57 -11.78
C GLN A 457 33.75 -10.31 -10.67
N GLY A 458 32.66 -9.75 -10.13
CA GLY A 458 31.92 -10.33 -9.01
C GLY A 458 32.78 -10.48 -7.75
N LEU A 459 33.61 -9.47 -7.44
CA LEU A 459 34.52 -9.55 -6.30
C LEU A 459 33.73 -9.62 -4.98
N PRO A 460 34.06 -10.55 -4.07
CA PRO A 460 33.33 -10.69 -2.81
C PRO A 460 33.58 -9.50 -1.90
N LEU A 461 32.59 -9.15 -1.06
CA LEU A 461 32.67 -8.03 -0.12
C LEU A 461 33.91 -8.11 0.78
N SER A 462 34.27 -9.31 1.24
CA SER A 462 35.47 -9.57 2.04
C SER A 462 36.77 -9.11 1.37
N HIS A 463 36.88 -9.30 0.05
CA HIS A 463 38.03 -8.85 -0.73
C HIS A 463 38.08 -7.31 -0.78
N LEU A 464 36.94 -6.65 -1.04
CA LEU A 464 36.86 -5.19 -1.09
C LEU A 464 37.20 -4.56 0.27
N ILE A 465 36.69 -5.14 1.37
CA ILE A 465 37.03 -4.69 2.73
C ILE A 465 38.53 -4.89 2.99
N SER A 466 39.13 -5.98 2.54
CA SER A 466 40.57 -6.22 2.71
C SER A 466 41.46 -5.21 1.97
N GLU A 467 40.98 -4.65 0.84
CA GLU A 467 41.69 -3.60 0.11
C GLU A 467 41.45 -2.20 0.70
N ILE A 468 40.22 -1.88 1.11
CA ILE A 468 39.85 -0.55 1.61
C ILE A 468 40.26 -0.31 3.05
N PHE A 469 40.15 -1.32 3.93
CA PHE A 469 40.40 -1.13 5.36
C PHE A 469 41.82 -0.59 5.66
N PRO A 470 42.91 -1.14 5.08
CA PRO A 470 44.26 -0.62 5.30
C PRO A 470 44.42 0.84 4.84
N GLU A 471 43.73 1.23 3.77
CA GLU A 471 43.75 2.57 3.20
C GLU A 471 43.07 3.61 4.10
N LEU A 472 42.08 3.18 4.91
CA LEU A 472 41.51 4.01 5.97
C LEU A 472 42.36 3.99 7.23
N ALA A 473 42.88 2.81 7.62
CA ALA A 473 43.68 2.64 8.82
C ALA A 473 44.92 3.54 8.81
N LYS A 474 45.59 3.70 7.66
CA LYS A 474 46.76 4.59 7.51
C LYS A 474 46.47 6.08 7.75
N LEU A 475 45.20 6.50 7.71
CA LEU A 475 44.79 7.88 7.98
C LEU A 475 44.63 8.15 9.48
N SER A 476 44.55 7.09 10.30
CA SER A 476 44.46 7.15 11.76
C SER A 476 45.83 6.89 12.38
N PRO A 477 46.33 7.74 13.31
CA PRO A 477 47.58 7.48 14.02
C PRO A 477 47.60 6.15 14.79
N GLN A 478 46.42 5.68 15.23
CA GLN A 478 46.25 4.43 15.97
C GLN A 478 45.94 3.24 15.06
N GLY A 479 45.84 3.44 13.74
CA GLY A 479 45.43 2.38 12.80
C GLY A 479 43.97 1.95 12.97
N THR A 480 43.16 2.73 13.67
CA THR A 480 41.74 2.45 13.93
C THR A 480 40.86 2.93 12.78
N VAL A 481 39.83 2.15 12.45
CA VAL A 481 38.82 2.48 11.44
C VAL A 481 37.44 2.31 12.06
N HIS A 482 36.61 3.35 11.99
CA HIS A 482 35.22 3.26 12.40
C HIS A 482 34.38 2.57 11.31
N ALA A 483 33.42 1.73 11.70
CA ALA A 483 32.62 0.97 10.74
C ALA A 483 31.79 1.86 9.78
N ALA A 484 31.26 3.00 10.24
CA ALA A 484 30.59 3.99 9.36
C ALA A 484 31.54 4.56 8.28
N ALA A 485 32.80 4.81 8.65
CA ALA A 485 33.81 5.30 7.73
C ALA A 485 34.19 4.28 6.67
N LEU A 486 34.27 3.00 7.07
CA LEU A 486 34.43 1.88 6.15
C LEU A 486 33.21 1.72 5.24
N TYR A 487 32.00 1.79 5.80
CA TYR A 487 30.75 1.71 5.06
C TYR A 487 30.65 2.79 3.95
N SER A 488 30.94 4.05 4.29
CA SER A 488 30.96 5.14 3.29
C SER A 488 32.01 4.89 2.20
N ALA A 489 33.21 4.45 2.59
CA ALA A 489 34.32 4.20 1.65
C ALA A 489 34.07 3.00 0.71
N VAL A 490 33.52 1.90 1.22
CA VAL A 490 33.16 0.72 0.42
C VAL A 490 32.05 1.08 -0.57
N ASN A 491 31.09 1.91 -0.14
CA ASN A 491 30.02 2.39 -1.00
C ASN A 491 30.46 3.33 -2.13
N VAL A 492 31.76 3.64 -2.26
CA VAL A 492 32.34 4.36 -3.41
C VAL A 492 32.57 3.44 -4.61
N ILE A 493 32.71 2.12 -4.40
CA ILE A 493 33.05 1.15 -5.48
C ILE A 493 32.12 -0.06 -5.56
N THR A 494 31.18 -0.22 -4.62
CA THR A 494 30.13 -1.23 -4.68
C THR A 494 28.93 -0.78 -3.87
N ARG A 495 27.72 -1.26 -4.16
CA ARG A 495 26.55 -0.98 -3.32
C ARG A 495 26.41 -2.07 -2.25
N THR A 496 26.48 -1.70 -0.97
CA THR A 496 26.22 -2.63 0.14
C THR A 496 25.57 -1.92 1.33
N PRO A 497 24.54 -2.48 1.98
CA PRO A 497 24.04 -1.97 3.24
C PRO A 497 25.03 -2.22 4.39
N PRO A 498 24.82 -1.58 5.56
CA PRO A 498 25.70 -1.73 6.73
C PRO A 498 25.77 -3.18 7.26
N GLY A 499 24.63 -3.89 7.36
CA GLY A 499 24.55 -5.22 7.98
C GLY A 499 25.57 -6.25 7.46
N PRO A 500 25.61 -6.57 6.15
CA PRO A 500 26.59 -7.50 5.58
C PRO A 500 28.05 -7.08 5.82
N LEU A 501 28.34 -5.78 5.73
CA LEU A 501 29.68 -5.25 5.98
C LEU A 501 30.09 -5.41 7.44
N LEU A 502 29.17 -5.13 8.37
CA LEU A 502 29.37 -5.30 9.80
C LEU A 502 29.57 -6.77 10.15
N ALA A 503 28.79 -7.69 9.56
CA ALA A 503 28.94 -9.12 9.76
C ALA A 503 30.30 -9.63 9.25
N GLU A 504 30.78 -9.16 8.10
CA GLU A 504 32.08 -9.55 7.55
C GLU A 504 33.26 -9.17 8.49
N LEU A 505 33.16 -8.03 9.18
CA LEU A 505 34.15 -7.63 10.20
C LEU A 505 34.20 -8.61 11.40
N VAL A 506 33.10 -9.30 11.69
CA VAL A 506 32.99 -10.27 12.79
C VAL A 506 33.45 -11.66 12.37
N VAL A 507 33.08 -12.11 11.17
CA VAL A 507 33.38 -13.46 10.67
C VAL A 507 34.89 -13.67 10.46
N GLY A 508 35.59 -12.65 10.00
CA GLY A 508 37.02 -12.72 9.71
C GLY A 508 37.92 -12.62 10.95
N ASP A 509 38.98 -13.44 11.00
CA ASP A 509 40.05 -13.29 12.00
C ASP A 509 41.00 -12.11 11.71
N THR A 510 40.76 -11.36 10.65
CA THR A 510 41.60 -10.24 10.20
C THR A 510 41.39 -8.98 11.04
N TYR A 511 40.20 -8.81 11.64
CA TYR A 511 39.82 -7.58 12.33
C TYR A 511 39.60 -7.82 13.82
N ALA A 512 39.90 -6.82 14.64
CA ALA A 512 39.61 -6.83 16.08
C ALA A 512 38.82 -5.58 16.48
N PRO A 513 37.71 -5.74 17.23
CA PRO A 513 36.95 -4.61 17.74
C PRO A 513 37.71 -3.92 18.87
N VAL A 514 37.68 -2.59 18.89
CA VAL A 514 38.25 -1.72 19.93
C VAL A 514 37.15 -1.11 20.81
N GLY A 515 35.89 -1.15 20.35
CA GLY A 515 34.71 -0.54 20.98
C GLY A 515 34.28 0.74 20.26
N ASP A 516 33.03 1.16 20.49
CA ASP A 516 32.39 2.30 19.80
C ASP A 516 32.43 2.16 18.26
N ASN A 517 32.19 0.95 17.77
CA ASN A 517 32.27 0.53 16.36
C ASN A 517 33.63 0.81 15.67
N TYR A 518 34.71 1.00 16.45
CA TYR A 518 36.07 1.05 15.93
C TYR A 518 36.70 -0.34 15.84
N TRP A 519 37.46 -0.54 14.78
CA TRP A 519 38.15 -1.78 14.45
C TRP A 519 39.61 -1.52 14.11
N VAL A 520 40.47 -2.51 14.31
CA VAL A 520 41.87 -2.52 13.89
C VAL A 520 42.20 -3.81 13.14
N LEU A 521 43.26 -3.79 12.33
CA LEU A 521 43.84 -5.02 11.80
C LEU A 521 44.46 -5.83 12.94
N ARG A 522 44.14 -7.12 13.03
CA ARG A 522 44.88 -8.03 13.89
C ARG A 522 46.29 -8.12 13.34
N THR A 523 47.28 -7.78 14.16
CA THR A 523 48.65 -8.17 13.89
C THR A 523 48.72 -9.69 13.98
N THR A 524 49.01 -10.35 12.85
CA THR A 524 49.45 -11.75 12.89
C THR A 524 50.72 -11.80 13.72
N SER A 525 50.62 -12.40 14.90
CA SER A 525 51.78 -12.82 15.68
C SER A 525 52.48 -13.94 14.91
N ASP A 526 53.18 -13.61 13.83
CA ASP A 526 54.06 -14.57 13.18
C ASP A 526 55.21 -14.89 14.14
N GLY A 527 55.20 -16.15 14.58
CA GLY A 527 56.33 -17.02 14.86
C GLY A 527 57.61 -16.41 15.40
N PHE A 528 57.94 -16.79 16.63
CA PHE A 528 59.31 -16.85 17.14
C PHE A 528 60.30 -17.52 16.18
#